data_AF-A0A4Q5R1G8-F1
#
_entry.id   AF-A0A4Q5R1G8-F1
#
_cell.length_a   1.000
_cell.length_b   1.000
_cell.length_c   1.000
_cell.angle_alpha   90.00
_cell.angle_beta   90.00
_cell.angle_gamma   90.00
#
_symmetry.space_group_name_H-M   'P 1'
#
loop_
_entity.id
_entity.type
_entity.pdbx_description
1 polymer ?
#
loop_
_entity_poly.entity_id
_entity_poly.type
_entity_poly.pdbx_seq_one_letter_code
_entity_poly.pdbx_strand_id
1 'polypeptide(L)'
;MRMIGLIGGMSWESSAEYYRLLNEGVRIRLGATASARCLLWSFDFAEIEALQHAGDWSRLTERMVDAARRLEAAGADLLLICTNTMHRMAHDVQSSVSIPLIHIADPTAERIVAAGLQKVGLLGTAFTMEQDFYRGRLAERHGLDVLVPGADDRRI
;
A
#
# COMPACT_ATOMS: atom_id res chain seq x y z
N MET A 1 17.92 9.68 -9.06
CA MET A 1 16.68 8.93 -8.75
C MET A 1 16.75 8.44 -7.32
N ARG A 2 15.69 8.65 -6.54
CA ARG A 2 15.56 8.14 -5.18
C ARG A 2 15.44 6.61 -5.16
N MET A 3 15.94 5.95 -4.12
CA MET A 3 15.80 4.52 -3.88
C MET A 3 14.48 4.23 -3.17
N ILE A 4 13.57 3.49 -3.80
CA ILE A 4 12.26 3.14 -3.20
C ILE A 4 12.35 1.81 -2.42
N GLY A 5 11.86 1.81 -1.18
CA GLY A 5 11.64 0.59 -0.40
C GLY A 5 10.22 0.07 -0.60
N LEU A 6 10.10 -1.20 -0.98
CA LEU A 6 8.84 -1.90 -1.21
C LEU A 6 8.63 -2.91 -0.07
N ILE A 7 7.51 -2.80 0.64
CA ILE A 7 7.06 -3.80 1.61
C ILE A 7 5.98 -4.64 0.94
N GLY A 8 6.34 -5.84 0.48
CA GLY A 8 5.52 -6.70 -0.36
C GLY A 8 5.42 -8.14 0.14
N GLY A 9 5.07 -9.05 -0.78
CA GLY A 9 4.77 -10.44 -0.47
C GLY A 9 3.38 -10.65 0.13
N MET A 10 2.42 -9.76 -0.12
CA MET A 10 1.07 -9.80 0.47
C MET A 10 -0.05 -9.57 -0.57
N SER A 11 -0.07 -10.30 -1.70
CA SER A 11 0.78 -11.45 -2.05
C SER A 11 2.00 -11.08 -2.90
N TRP A 12 2.82 -12.06 -3.29
CA TRP A 12 4.02 -11.82 -4.11
C TRP A 12 3.65 -11.46 -5.56
N GLU A 13 2.54 -11.98 -6.08
CA GLU A 13 2.04 -11.71 -7.43
C GLU A 13 1.78 -10.22 -7.64
N SER A 14 1.13 -9.56 -6.68
CA SER A 14 0.91 -8.10 -6.74
C SER A 14 2.21 -7.32 -6.59
N SER A 15 3.16 -7.82 -5.81
CA SER A 15 4.46 -7.17 -5.60
C SER A 15 5.33 -7.19 -6.85
N ALA A 16 5.27 -8.28 -7.64
CA ALA A 16 5.92 -8.37 -8.94
C ALA A 16 5.40 -7.28 -9.90
N GLU A 17 4.11 -6.97 -9.84
CA GLU A 17 3.49 -5.92 -10.66
C GLU A 17 4.00 -4.52 -10.28
N TYR A 18 4.14 -4.22 -8.98
CA TYR A 18 4.79 -2.97 -8.54
C TYR A 18 6.21 -2.84 -9.10
N TYR A 19 7.02 -3.89 -8.97
CA TYR A 19 8.38 -3.89 -9.50
C TYR A 19 8.40 -3.64 -11.02
N ARG A 20 7.54 -4.33 -11.78
CA ARG A 20 7.42 -4.17 -13.24
C ARG A 20 7.06 -2.74 -13.61
N LEU A 21 5.98 -2.19 -13.05
CA LEU A 21 5.49 -0.85 -13.37
C LEU A 21 6.48 0.26 -13.00
N LEU A 22 7.20 0.12 -11.88
CA LEU A 22 8.25 1.05 -11.49
C LEU A 22 9.39 1.09 -12.52
N ASN A 23 9.88 -0.08 -12.94
CA ASN A 23 10.94 -0.18 -13.93
C ASN A 23 10.50 0.36 -15.29
N GLU A 24 9.30 0.01 -15.75
CA GLU A 24 8.74 0.54 -17.00
C GLU A 24 8.58 2.06 -16.94
N GLY A 25 8.07 2.57 -15.82
CA GLY A 25 7.89 4.01 -15.60
C GLY A 25 9.21 4.77 -15.61
N VAL A 26 10.28 4.19 -15.10
CA VAL A 26 11.64 4.77 -15.16
C VAL A 26 12.20 4.72 -16.58
N ARG A 27 12.09 3.57 -17.27
CA ARG A 27 12.52 3.40 -18.66
C ARG A 27 11.89 4.43 -19.59
N ILE A 28 10.58 4.66 -19.45
CA ILE A 28 9.83 5.66 -20.23
C ILE A 28 10.39 7.07 -20.03
N ARG A 29 10.82 7.41 -18.81
CA ARG A 29 11.24 8.78 -18.44
C ARG A 29 12.73 9.04 -18.69
N LEU A 30 13.57 8.04 -18.52
CA LEU A 30 15.03 8.21 -18.48
C LEU A 30 15.79 7.46 -19.58
N GLY A 31 15.13 6.61 -20.37
CA GLY A 31 15.72 5.95 -21.54
C GLY A 31 15.67 4.41 -21.47
N ALA A 32 15.95 3.79 -22.61
CA ALA A 32 15.68 2.37 -22.88
C ALA A 32 16.32 1.38 -21.91
N THR A 33 17.49 1.70 -21.36
CA THR A 33 18.26 0.84 -20.44
C THR A 33 18.16 1.30 -18.97
N ALA A 34 17.42 2.37 -18.67
CA ALA A 34 17.25 2.86 -17.31
C ALA A 34 16.25 2.00 -16.53
N SER A 35 16.59 1.65 -15.28
CA SER A 35 15.78 0.85 -14.37
C SER A 35 15.58 1.56 -13.03
N ALA A 36 14.53 1.18 -12.30
CA ALA A 36 14.25 1.74 -10.99
C ALA A 36 15.29 1.28 -9.97
N ARG A 37 15.69 2.19 -9.07
CA ARG A 37 16.47 1.87 -7.87
C ARG A 37 15.50 1.45 -6.77
N CYS A 38 15.43 0.17 -6.43
CA CYS A 38 14.50 -0.33 -5.41
C CYS A 38 15.11 -1.39 -4.49
N LEU A 39 14.56 -1.45 -3.27
CA LEU A 39 14.75 -2.52 -2.30
C LEU A 39 13.38 -3.16 -2.06
N LEU A 40 13.31 -4.49 -2.00
CA LEU A 40 12.07 -5.22 -1.74
C LEU A 40 12.24 -6.09 -0.49
N TRP A 41 11.43 -5.82 0.52
CA TRP A 41 11.17 -6.75 1.62
C TRP A 41 9.91 -7.54 1.27
N SER A 42 10.07 -8.82 0.94
CA SER A 42 8.94 -9.71 0.62
C SER A 42 8.67 -10.64 1.79
N PHE A 43 7.50 -10.52 2.40
CA PHE A 43 7.06 -11.47 3.42
C PHE A 43 6.73 -12.83 2.81
N ASP A 44 6.83 -13.88 3.63
CA ASP A 44 6.02 -15.09 3.42
C ASP A 44 4.56 -14.73 3.74
N PHE A 45 3.70 -14.82 2.73
CA PHE A 45 2.32 -14.40 2.88
C PHE A 45 1.54 -15.30 3.86
N ALA A 46 1.90 -16.57 3.99
CA ALA A 46 1.22 -17.50 4.89
C ALA A 46 1.32 -17.04 6.35
N GLU A 47 2.47 -16.46 6.75
CA GLU A 47 2.65 -15.91 8.10
C GLU A 47 1.77 -14.68 8.35
N ILE A 48 1.63 -13.82 7.34
CA ILE A 48 0.81 -12.61 7.41
C ILE A 48 -0.66 -12.98 7.46
N GLU A 49 -1.10 -13.89 6.58
CA GLU A 49 -2.46 -14.38 6.49
C GLU A 49 -2.91 -15.06 7.80
N ALA A 50 -2.05 -15.90 8.39
CA ALA A 50 -2.35 -16.56 9.66
C ALA A 50 -2.60 -15.55 10.79
N LEU A 51 -1.78 -14.49 10.87
CA LEU A 51 -1.97 -13.43 11.87
C LEU A 51 -3.23 -12.60 11.59
N GLN A 52 -3.56 -12.35 10.32
CA GLN A 52 -4.81 -11.66 9.96
C GLN A 52 -6.04 -12.45 10.41
N HIS A 53 -6.05 -13.77 10.16
CA HIS A 53 -7.13 -14.66 10.59
C HIS A 53 -7.24 -14.77 12.11
N ALA A 54 -6.10 -14.80 12.82
CA ALA A 54 -6.06 -14.77 14.27
C ALA A 54 -6.47 -13.41 14.87
N GLY A 55 -6.58 -12.36 14.04
CA GLY A 55 -6.85 -11.00 14.49
C GLY A 55 -5.69 -10.35 15.23
N ASP A 56 -4.47 -10.88 15.11
CA ASP A 56 -3.27 -10.38 15.80
C ASP A 56 -2.64 -9.20 15.03
N TRP A 57 -3.38 -8.09 15.03
CA TRP A 57 -2.96 -6.85 14.38
C TRP A 57 -1.76 -6.19 15.05
N SER A 58 -1.54 -6.43 16.35
CA SER A 58 -0.35 -5.93 17.05
C SER A 58 0.91 -6.55 16.45
N ARG A 59 0.94 -7.88 16.31
CA ARG A 59 2.09 -8.57 15.74
C ARG A 59 2.30 -8.27 14.26
N LEU A 60 1.22 -8.06 13.50
CA LEU A 60 1.28 -7.58 12.12
C LEU A 60 1.94 -6.20 12.04
N THR A 61 1.54 -5.25 12.89
CA THR A 61 2.16 -3.92 12.96
C THR A 61 3.64 -4.01 13.29
N GLU A 62 4.04 -4.81 14.28
CA GLU A 62 5.45 -5.02 14.63
C GLU A 62 6.28 -5.51 13.44
N ARG A 63 5.76 -6.49 12.69
CA ARG A 63 6.44 -7.04 11.49
C ARG A 63 6.58 -5.99 10.39
N MET A 64 5.53 -5.22 10.13
CA MET A 64 5.55 -4.17 9.11
C MET A 64 6.51 -3.03 9.48
N VAL A 65 6.57 -2.63 10.75
CA VAL A 65 7.51 -1.65 11.28
C VAL A 65 8.95 -2.14 11.17
N ASP A 66 9.22 -3.41 11.50
CA ASP A 66 10.56 -4.00 11.35
C ASP A 66 11.02 -3.99 9.89
N ALA A 67 10.15 -4.38 8.95
CA ALA A 67 10.44 -4.32 7.52
C ALA A 67 10.75 -2.89 7.04
N ALA A 68 9.97 -1.91 7.48
CA ALA A 68 10.17 -0.50 7.14
C ALA A 68 11.54 0.01 7.63
N ARG A 69 11.89 -0.26 8.89
CA ARG A 69 13.19 0.12 9.47
C ARG A 69 14.37 -0.54 8.77
N ARG A 70 14.23 -1.81 8.39
CA ARG A 70 15.28 -2.52 7.63
C ARG A 70 15.48 -1.93 6.24
N LEU A 71 14.40 -1.55 5.56
CA LEU A 71 14.47 -0.89 4.25
C LEU A 71 15.13 0.49 4.37
N GLU A 72 14.77 1.29 5.39
CA GLU A 72 15.44 2.57 5.67
C GLU A 72 16.93 2.37 5.94
N ALA A 73 17.29 1.43 6.83
CA ALA A 73 18.68 1.12 7.13
C ALA A 73 19.47 0.60 5.93
N ALA A 74 18.80 -0.04 4.97
CA ALA A 74 19.38 -0.50 3.71
C ALA A 74 19.51 0.61 2.64
N GLY A 75 19.04 1.83 2.93
CA GLY A 75 19.20 3.00 2.07
C GLY A 75 17.98 3.36 1.22
N ALA A 76 16.78 2.95 1.61
CA ALA A 76 15.55 3.49 1.02
C ALA A 76 15.41 4.99 1.35
N ASP A 77 15.04 5.80 0.36
CA ASP A 77 14.74 7.23 0.48
C ASP A 77 13.23 7.49 0.70
N LEU A 78 12.40 6.47 0.47
CA LEU A 78 10.94 6.48 0.62
C LEU A 78 10.41 5.05 0.67
N LEU A 79 9.21 4.86 1.24
CA LEU A 79 8.55 3.56 1.37
C LEU A 79 7.23 3.50 0.59
N LEU A 80 6.88 2.27 0.21
CA LEU A 80 5.59 1.89 -0.34
C LEU A 80 5.18 0.52 0.21
N ILE A 81 3.93 0.40 0.67
CA ILE A 81 3.32 -0.87 1.06
C ILE A 81 2.58 -1.43 -0.16
N CYS A 82 2.98 -2.60 -0.65
CA CYS A 82 2.47 -3.21 -1.88
C CYS A 82 1.15 -3.98 -1.67
N THR A 83 0.26 -3.48 -0.80
CA THR A 83 -1.04 -4.11 -0.50
C THR A 83 -2.02 -3.10 0.11
N ASN A 84 -3.31 -3.22 -0.20
CA ASN A 84 -4.33 -2.31 0.33
C ASN A 84 -4.55 -2.53 1.83
N THR A 85 -4.82 -3.78 2.25
CA THR A 85 -5.21 -4.11 3.63
C THR A 85 -4.18 -3.63 4.67
N MET A 86 -2.89 -3.77 4.39
CA MET A 86 -1.85 -3.43 5.37
C MET A 86 -1.62 -1.92 5.54
N HIS A 87 -2.32 -1.07 4.79
CA HIS A 87 -2.36 0.36 5.10
C HIS A 87 -3.09 0.67 6.41
N ARG A 88 -3.79 -0.32 7.01
CA ARG A 88 -4.30 -0.21 8.38
C ARG A 88 -3.24 0.18 9.41
N MET A 89 -1.98 -0.19 9.21
CA MET A 89 -0.85 0.18 10.07
C MET A 89 0.09 1.20 9.42
N ALA A 90 -0.37 1.92 8.39
CA ALA A 90 0.46 2.91 7.69
C ALA A 90 0.93 4.04 8.61
N HIS A 91 0.10 4.44 9.59
CA HIS A 91 0.50 5.42 10.60
C HIS A 91 1.70 4.94 11.40
N ASP A 92 1.63 3.74 11.98
CA ASP A 92 2.70 3.18 12.81
C ASP A 92 3.98 2.95 11.99
N VAL A 93 3.84 2.48 10.76
CA VAL A 93 4.97 2.34 9.82
C VAL A 93 5.62 3.70 9.57
N GLN A 94 4.85 4.73 9.19
CA GLN A 94 5.38 6.08 8.93
C GLN A 94 6.05 6.68 10.19
N SER A 95 5.46 6.50 11.37
CA SER A 95 6.02 7.01 12.62
C SER A 95 7.29 6.28 13.07
N SER A 96 7.57 5.11 12.51
CA SER A 96 8.72 4.28 12.89
C SER A 96 10.01 4.54 12.13
N VAL A 97 9.95 5.36 11.08
CA VAL A 97 11.04 5.71 10.16
C VAL A 97 11.09 7.23 9.93
N SER A 98 12.21 7.73 9.43
CA SER A 98 12.40 9.14 9.08
C SER A 98 12.07 9.46 7.62
N ILE A 99 12.01 8.44 6.76
CA ILE A 99 11.68 8.57 5.33
C ILE A 99 10.15 8.57 5.08
N PRO A 100 9.68 9.23 4.01
CA PRO A 100 8.25 9.30 3.71
C PRO A 100 7.69 7.95 3.24
N LEU A 101 6.49 7.63 3.72
CA LEU A 101 5.65 6.51 3.25
C LEU A 101 4.59 7.06 2.28
N ILE A 102 4.57 6.53 1.05
CA ILE A 102 3.49 6.79 0.10
C ILE A 102 2.29 5.93 0.48
N HIS A 103 1.19 6.57 0.88
CA HIS A 103 -0.06 5.89 1.18
C HIS A 103 -0.85 5.65 -0.11
N ILE A 104 -1.24 4.41 -0.41
CA ILE A 104 -1.87 4.00 -1.68
C ILE A 104 -3.18 4.74 -2.02
N ALA A 105 -3.95 5.12 -1.00
CA ALA A 105 -5.21 5.82 -1.19
C ALA A 105 -5.03 7.25 -1.73
N ASP A 106 -3.89 7.90 -1.46
CA ASP A 106 -3.66 9.29 -1.87
C ASP A 106 -3.52 9.45 -3.39
N PRO A 107 -2.61 8.74 -4.10
CA PRO A 107 -2.52 8.84 -5.56
C PRO A 107 -3.78 8.31 -6.25
N THR A 108 -4.52 7.39 -5.62
CA THR A 108 -5.82 6.93 -6.12
C THR A 108 -6.84 8.08 -6.09
N ALA A 109 -6.98 8.75 -4.95
CA ALA A 109 -7.90 9.87 -4.77
C ALA A 109 -7.55 11.06 -5.68
N GLU A 110 -6.27 11.41 -5.77
CA GLU A 110 -5.79 12.48 -6.66
C GLU A 110 -6.25 12.26 -8.11
N ARG A 111 -6.20 11.01 -8.60
CA ARG A 111 -6.65 10.67 -9.96
C ARG A 111 -8.17 10.70 -10.10
N ILE A 112 -8.92 10.28 -9.08
CA ILE A 112 -10.39 10.37 -9.07
C ILE A 112 -10.83 11.83 -9.13
N VAL A 113 -10.24 12.69 -8.29
CA VAL A 113 -10.53 14.13 -8.23
C VAL A 113 -10.14 14.81 -9.55
N ALA A 114 -8.96 14.49 -10.10
CA ALA A 114 -8.52 15.04 -11.38
C ALA A 114 -9.43 14.64 -12.56
N ALA A 115 -10.14 13.50 -12.45
CA ALA A 115 -11.15 13.08 -13.41
C ALA A 115 -12.51 13.78 -13.22
N GLY A 116 -12.64 14.69 -12.25
CA GLY A 116 -13.90 15.38 -11.94
C GLY A 116 -14.94 14.51 -11.24
N LEU A 117 -14.54 13.35 -10.70
CA LEU A 117 -15.42 12.43 -9.99
C LEU A 117 -15.45 12.77 -8.50
N GLN A 118 -16.64 12.77 -7.91
CA GLN A 118 -16.84 13.00 -6.47
C GLN A 118 -17.41 11.77 -5.74
N LYS A 119 -17.94 10.80 -6.49
CA LYS A 119 -18.57 9.60 -5.94
C LYS A 119 -18.07 8.35 -6.66
N VAL A 120 -17.58 7.37 -5.90
CA VAL A 120 -16.94 6.16 -6.45
C VAL A 120 -17.34 4.90 -5.68
N GLY A 121 -17.30 3.75 -6.36
CA GLY A 121 -17.39 2.44 -5.72
C GLY A 121 -16.00 1.93 -5.32
N LEU A 122 -15.88 1.36 -4.12
CA LEU A 122 -14.68 0.70 -3.61
C LEU A 122 -14.92 -0.80 -3.50
N LEU A 123 -14.10 -1.57 -4.22
CA LEU A 123 -14.03 -3.02 -4.12
C LEU A 123 -12.67 -3.43 -3.56
N GLY A 124 -12.65 -4.45 -2.70
CA GLY A 124 -11.45 -4.95 -2.05
C GLY A 124 -11.80 -6.04 -1.05
N THR A 125 -10.90 -6.30 -0.09
CA THR A 125 -11.22 -7.14 1.05
C THR A 125 -12.28 -6.47 1.94
N ALA A 126 -12.99 -7.24 2.76
CA ALA A 126 -13.89 -6.69 3.76
C ALA A 126 -13.19 -5.63 4.64
N PHE A 127 -11.93 -5.87 5.03
CA PHE A 127 -11.13 -4.88 5.76
C PHE A 127 -11.00 -3.54 5.02
N THR A 128 -10.67 -3.55 3.72
CA THR A 128 -10.51 -2.32 2.92
C THR A 128 -11.84 -1.60 2.72
N MET A 129 -12.93 -2.33 2.54
CA MET A 129 -14.25 -1.74 2.29
C MET A 129 -14.91 -1.21 3.57
N GLU A 130 -14.68 -1.84 4.71
CA GLU A 130 -15.42 -1.57 5.95
C GLU A 130 -14.67 -0.67 6.93
N GLN A 131 -13.34 -0.62 6.88
CA GLN A 131 -12.53 0.14 7.85
C GLN A 131 -12.09 1.51 7.32
N ASP A 132 -11.86 2.44 8.25
CA ASP A 132 -11.61 3.85 7.96
C ASP A 132 -10.23 4.13 7.33
N PHE A 133 -9.25 3.22 7.49
CA PHE A 133 -7.88 3.46 7.01
C PHE A 133 -7.79 3.73 5.49
N TYR A 134 -8.75 3.19 4.72
CA TYR A 134 -8.85 3.43 3.29
C TYR A 134 -10.04 4.32 2.96
N ARG A 135 -11.25 3.86 3.30
CA ARG A 135 -12.51 4.56 2.99
C ARG A 135 -12.59 5.92 3.66
N GLY A 136 -12.29 5.98 4.96
CA GLY A 136 -12.23 7.23 5.72
C GLY A 136 -11.19 8.18 5.16
N ARG A 137 -9.99 7.69 4.81
CA ARG A 137 -8.95 8.53 4.19
C ARG A 137 -9.39 9.15 2.86
N LEU A 138 -10.07 8.40 1.99
CA LEU A 138 -10.64 8.92 0.74
C LEU A 138 -11.69 10.01 1.00
N ALA A 139 -12.57 9.80 1.98
CA ALA A 139 -13.63 10.74 2.31
C ALA A 139 -13.10 12.01 3.01
N GLU A 140 -12.35 11.84 4.08
CA GLU A 140 -11.92 12.93 4.98
C GLU A 140 -10.82 13.80 4.37
N ARG A 141 -9.84 13.20 3.69
CA ARG A 141 -8.70 13.96 3.13
C ARG A 141 -8.95 14.48 1.72
N HIS A 142 -9.77 13.78 0.95
CA HIS A 142 -9.96 14.06 -0.48
C HIS A 142 -11.40 14.41 -0.86
N GLY A 143 -12.34 14.39 0.09
CA GLY A 143 -13.72 14.82 -0.12
C GLY A 143 -14.56 13.88 -1.00
N LEU A 144 -14.20 12.59 -1.07
CA LEU A 144 -14.88 11.60 -1.92
C LEU A 144 -16.05 10.91 -1.20
N ASP A 145 -17.20 10.78 -1.87
CA ASP A 145 -18.28 9.90 -1.46
C ASP A 145 -17.97 8.46 -1.91
N VAL A 146 -17.68 7.59 -0.95
CA VAL A 146 -17.25 6.20 -1.22
C VAL A 146 -18.37 5.22 -0.90
N LEU A 147 -18.88 4.60 -1.94
CA LEU A 147 -19.83 3.49 -1.89
C LEU A 147 -19.10 2.16 -1.77
N VAL A 148 -19.70 1.23 -1.04
CA VAL A 148 -19.27 -0.18 -0.98
C VAL A 148 -20.47 -1.09 -1.25
N PRO A 149 -20.26 -2.34 -1.72
CA PRO A 149 -21.33 -3.31 -1.92
C PRO A 149 -22.16 -3.54 -0.65
N GLY A 150 -23.35 -4.12 -0.79
CA GLY A 150 -24.19 -4.52 0.34
C GLY A 150 -23.51 -5.57 1.22
N ALA A 151 -24.00 -5.78 2.44
CA ALA A 151 -23.35 -6.69 3.39
C ALA A 151 -23.22 -8.13 2.87
N ASP A 152 -24.19 -8.61 2.10
CA ASP A 152 -24.17 -9.97 1.55
C ASP A 152 -23.12 -10.12 0.43
N ASP A 153 -22.94 -9.09 -0.41
CA ASP A 153 -21.94 -9.09 -1.48
C ASP A 153 -20.50 -9.03 -0.95
N ARG A 154 -20.29 -8.52 0.27
CA ARG A 154 -18.96 -8.41 0.91
C ARG A 154 -18.51 -9.65 1.66
N ARG A 155 -19.39 -10.65 1.85
CA ARG A 155 -19.11 -11.90 2.57
C ARG A 155 -18.60 -13.02 1.66
N ILE A 156 -18.56 -12.79 0.35
CA ILE A 156 -18.06 -13.71 -0.68
C ILE A 156 -16.53 -13.69 -0.67
#